data_AF-A0A4P1RKN2-F1
#
_entry.id   AF-A0A4P1RKN2-F1
#
_cell.length_a   1.000
_cell.length_b   1.000
_cell.length_c   1.000
_cell.angle_alpha   90.00
_cell.angle_beta   90.00
_cell.angle_gamma   90.00
#
_symmetry.space_group_name_H-M   'P 1'
#
loop_
_entity.id
_entity.type
_entity.pdbx_description
1 polymer ?
#
loop_
_entity_poly.entity_id
_entity_poly.type
_entity_poly.pdbx_seq_one_letter_code
_entity_poly.pdbx_strand_id
1 'polypeptide(L)'
;MATVHDDDGVGFEDGMFWLPSHVLDEACDTKKAISSVKKWSPDQRLVTEAFKVLEEQAHIEGAEQLLVILRNAGHVNTNIYNLLLRTYAKAGKMPLIVAERMKTDNVQLDEETHRLLNLTSKMCVGDASRILS
;
A
#
# COMPACT_ATOMS: atom_id res chain seq x y z
N MET A 1 44.78 27.31 17.51
CA MET A 1 44.17 26.18 18.23
C MET A 1 42.67 26.37 18.08
N ALA A 2 42.07 25.73 17.08
CA ALA A 2 40.64 25.85 16.81
C ALA A 2 39.93 24.74 17.58
N THR A 3 39.09 25.12 18.54
CA THR A 3 38.19 24.19 19.23
C THR A 3 37.10 23.80 18.25
N VAL A 4 37.10 22.53 17.87
CA VAL A 4 35.95 21.89 17.22
C VAL A 4 34.82 21.82 18.24
N HIS A 5 33.66 22.37 17.90
CA HIS A 5 32.43 22.10 18.63
C HIS A 5 31.81 20.86 17.99
N ASP A 6 31.77 19.75 18.74
CA ASP A 6 30.91 18.61 18.47
C ASP A 6 29.46 19.04 18.78
N ASP A 7 28.72 19.46 17.75
CA ASP A 7 27.32 19.89 17.87
C ASP A 7 26.39 18.79 17.32
N ASP A 8 26.10 17.80 18.16
CA ASP A 8 24.99 16.84 17.99
C ASP A 8 23.70 17.39 18.64
N GLY A 9 23.49 18.71 18.57
CA GLY A 9 22.38 19.42 19.20
C GLY A 9 21.17 19.57 18.28
N VAL A 10 19.98 19.33 18.82
CA VAL A 10 18.73 19.63 18.11
C VAL A 10 18.57 21.16 17.99
N GLY A 11 18.62 21.68 16.77
CA GLY A 11 18.60 23.12 16.47
C GLY A 11 17.23 23.65 16.04
N PHE A 12 16.91 24.89 16.45
CA PHE A 12 15.73 25.63 16.01
C PHE A 12 16.18 26.97 15.42
N GLU A 13 16.15 27.10 14.10
CA GLU A 13 16.52 28.31 13.36
C GLU A 13 15.40 28.65 12.37
N ASP A 14 15.08 29.94 12.22
CA ASP A 14 14.02 30.45 11.32
C ASP A 14 12.63 29.80 11.45
N GLY A 15 12.28 29.35 12.66
CA GLY A 15 11.00 28.67 12.91
C GLY A 15 10.94 27.22 12.43
N MET A 16 12.09 26.67 11.99
CA MET A 16 12.23 25.32 11.49
C MET A 16 13.07 24.49 12.49
N PHE A 17 12.55 23.33 12.87
CA PHE A 17 13.26 22.39 13.72
C PHE A 17 14.09 21.45 12.86
N TRP A 18 15.42 21.53 12.97
CA TRP A 18 16.31 20.62 12.28
C TRP A 18 16.46 19.35 13.11
N LEU A 19 15.81 18.27 12.66
CA LEU A 19 15.96 16.95 13.26
C LEU A 19 17.19 16.24 12.67
N PRO A 20 18.07 15.66 13.51
CA PRO A 20 19.18 14.83 13.05
C PRO A 20 18.69 13.65 12.21
N SER A 21 19.47 13.26 11.20
CA SER A 21 19.12 12.16 10.29
C SER A 21 18.83 10.83 10.99
N HIS A 22 19.35 10.61 12.21
CA HIS A 22 19.06 9.41 13.01
C HIS A 22 17.61 9.36 13.53
N VAL A 23 16.94 10.50 13.73
CA VAL A 23 15.54 10.54 14.17
C VAL A 23 14.60 10.06 13.05
N LEU A 24 14.99 10.27 11.79
CA LEU A 24 14.27 9.70 10.64
C LEU A 24 14.52 8.18 10.50
N ASP A 25 15.65 7.67 10.99
CA ASP A 25 15.95 6.23 11.01
C ASP A 25 15.03 5.48 12.00
N GLU A 26 14.70 6.10 13.14
CA GLU A 26 13.77 5.53 14.13
C GLU A 26 12.33 5.40 13.59
N ALA A 27 11.88 6.34 12.74
CA ALA A 27 10.57 6.25 12.09
C ALA A 27 10.48 5.07 11.10
N CYS A 28 11.62 4.67 10.51
CA CYS A 28 11.70 3.50 9.64
C CYS A 28 11.46 2.18 10.39
N ASP A 29 11.61 2.18 11.72
CA ASP A 29 11.40 1.00 12.55
C ASP A 29 9.93 0.61 12.67
N THR A 30 8.98 1.49 12.36
CA THR A 30 7.54 1.12 12.33
C THR A 30 7.24 0.06 11.28
N LYS A 31 7.81 0.19 10.07
CA LYS A 31 7.71 -0.82 9.00
C LYS A 31 8.37 -2.13 9.42
N LYS A 32 9.48 -2.03 10.16
CA LYS A 32 10.24 -3.18 10.67
C LYS A 32 9.52 -3.89 11.82
N ALA A 33 8.88 -3.15 12.71
CA ALA A 33 8.05 -3.67 13.81
C ALA A 33 6.82 -4.41 13.27
N ILE A 34 6.16 -3.87 12.24
CA ILE A 34 5.06 -4.56 11.54
C ILE A 34 5.58 -5.84 10.87
N SER A 35 6.77 -5.81 10.25
CA SER A 35 7.38 -7.01 9.65
C SER A 35 7.95 -8.01 10.67
N SER A 36 8.18 -7.57 11.92
CA SER A 36 8.73 -8.39 13.01
C SER A 36 7.66 -9.14 13.79
N VAL A 37 6.38 -8.83 13.57
CA VAL A 37 5.28 -9.70 14.01
C VAL A 37 5.33 -10.98 13.17
N LYS A 38 6.00 -11.99 13.72
CA LYS A 38 6.19 -13.33 13.14
C LYS A 38 4.89 -14.09 12.83
N LYS A 39 3.72 -13.54 13.15
CA LYS A 39 2.40 -14.14 12.91
C LYS A 39 1.31 -13.07 12.99
N TRP A 40 1.28 -12.14 12.03
CA TRP A 40 0.14 -11.24 11.92
C TRP A 40 -0.99 -12.03 11.28
N SER A 41 -2.05 -12.29 12.04
CA SER A 41 -3.29 -12.85 11.53
C SER A 41 -4.32 -11.73 11.48
N PRO A 42 -4.41 -11.00 10.35
CA PRO A 42 -5.40 -9.96 10.21
C PRO A 42 -6.79 -10.53 10.41
N ASP A 43 -7.60 -9.84 11.22
CA ASP A 43 -9.03 -10.15 11.30
C ASP A 43 -9.66 -9.88 9.93
N GLN A 44 -10.22 -10.92 9.31
CA GLN A 44 -10.81 -10.83 7.97
C GLN A 44 -11.95 -9.80 7.91
N ARG A 45 -12.65 -9.56 9.02
CA ARG A 45 -13.71 -8.54 9.09
C ARG A 45 -13.10 -7.16 9.01
N LEU A 46 -12.03 -6.90 9.77
CA LEU A 46 -11.33 -5.61 9.75
C LEU A 46 -10.75 -5.32 8.36
N VAL A 47 -10.13 -6.32 7.72
CA VAL A 47 -9.61 -6.19 6.35
C VAL A 47 -10.72 -5.84 5.36
N THR A 48 -11.85 -6.55 5.45
CA THR A 48 -12.98 -6.32 4.56
C THR A 48 -13.57 -4.93 4.76
N GLU A 49 -13.75 -4.47 6.01
CA GLU A 49 -14.25 -3.13 6.30
C GLU A 49 -13.26 -2.05 5.84
N ALA A 50 -11.95 -2.25 6.05
CA ALA A 50 -10.92 -1.33 5.54
C ALA A 50 -10.98 -1.21 4.01
N PHE A 51 -11.11 -2.33 3.29
CA PHE A 51 -11.29 -2.33 1.85
C PHE A 51 -12.58 -1.64 1.41
N LYS A 52 -13.70 -1.82 2.12
CA LYS A 52 -14.95 -1.10 1.82
C LYS A 52 -14.78 0.41 1.93
N VAL A 53 -14.14 0.89 3.00
CA VAL A 53 -13.86 2.32 3.18
C VAL A 53 -12.99 2.85 2.03
N LEU A 54 -11.97 2.10 1.63
CA LEU A 54 -11.10 2.45 0.50
C LEU A 54 -11.85 2.42 -0.84
N GLU A 55 -12.73 1.44 -1.05
CA GLU A 55 -13.61 1.33 -2.21
C GLU A 55 -14.57 2.53 -2.27
N GLU A 56 -15.21 2.90 -1.16
CA GLU A 56 -16.10 4.05 -1.06
C GLU A 56 -15.41 5.36 -1.41
N GLN A 57 -14.17 5.54 -0.96
CA GLN A 57 -13.35 6.70 -1.27
C GLN A 57 -12.64 6.61 -2.64
N ALA A 58 -12.80 5.50 -3.36
CA ALA A 58 -12.06 5.21 -4.60
C ALA A 58 -10.53 5.37 -4.43
N HIS A 59 -10.03 5.06 -3.23
CA HIS A 59 -8.64 5.32 -2.82
C HIS A 59 -7.72 4.16 -3.20
N ILE A 60 -7.26 4.16 -4.45
CA ILE A 60 -6.44 3.09 -5.04
C ILE A 60 -5.12 2.89 -4.28
N GLU A 61 -4.42 3.98 -3.92
CA GLU A 61 -3.09 3.87 -3.30
C GLU A 61 -3.16 3.12 -1.96
N GLY A 62 -4.16 3.43 -1.13
CA GLY A 62 -4.38 2.72 0.13
C GLY A 62 -4.81 1.27 -0.09
N ALA A 63 -5.61 0.98 -1.12
CA ALA A 63 -6.01 -0.39 -1.46
C ALA A 63 -4.81 -1.24 -1.91
N GLU A 64 -3.91 -0.68 -2.71
CA GLU A 64 -2.66 -1.33 -3.13
C GLU A 64 -1.72 -1.57 -1.94
N GLN A 65 -1.55 -0.58 -1.05
CA GLN A 65 -0.74 -0.75 0.17
C GLN A 65 -1.30 -1.86 1.06
N LEU A 66 -2.62 -1.88 1.28
CA LEU A 66 -3.26 -2.91 2.08
C LEU A 66 -3.10 -4.30 1.46
N LEU A 67 -3.20 -4.41 0.13
CA LEU A 67 -2.94 -5.66 -0.59
C LEU A 67 -1.51 -6.15 -0.36
N VAL A 68 -0.50 -5.28 -0.46
CA VAL A 68 0.91 -5.65 -0.25
C VAL A 68 1.14 -6.17 1.18
N ILE A 69 0.53 -5.53 2.18
CA ILE A 69 0.62 -5.97 3.58
C ILE A 69 0.01 -7.37 3.74
N LEU A 70 -1.18 -7.61 3.17
CA LEU A 70 -1.85 -8.92 3.22
C LEU A 70 -1.07 -9.99 2.46
N ARG A 71 -0.48 -9.63 1.33
CA ARG A 71 0.33 -10.53 0.50
C ARG A 71 1.57 -11.00 1.26
N ASN A 72 2.28 -10.07 1.89
CA ASN A 72 3.45 -10.39 2.72
C ASN A 72 3.08 -11.27 3.92
N ALA A 73 1.85 -11.16 4.41
CA ALA A 73 1.31 -11.99 5.49
C ALA A 73 0.73 -13.32 5.01
N GLY A 74 0.65 -13.58 3.70
CA GLY A 74 0.06 -14.80 3.13
C GLY A 74 -1.48 -14.87 3.22
N HIS A 75 -2.15 -13.73 3.41
CA HIS A 75 -3.60 -13.61 3.60
C HIS A 75 -4.33 -13.00 2.39
N VAL A 76 -3.84 -13.27 1.18
CA VAL A 76 -4.49 -12.86 -0.08
C VAL A 76 -5.36 -13.97 -0.63
N ASN A 77 -6.57 -13.62 -1.08
CA ASN A 77 -7.55 -14.52 -1.67
C ASN A 77 -8.31 -13.79 -2.78
N THR A 78 -9.12 -14.51 -3.55
CA THR A 78 -9.91 -13.94 -4.66
C THR A 78 -10.82 -12.78 -4.21
N ASN A 79 -11.40 -12.87 -3.01
CA ASN A 79 -12.24 -11.79 -2.46
C ASN A 79 -11.47 -10.47 -2.26
N ILE A 80 -10.23 -10.54 -1.76
CA ILE A 80 -9.39 -9.35 -1.56
C ILE A 80 -9.07 -8.70 -2.90
N TYR A 81 -8.74 -9.52 -3.90
CA TYR A 81 -8.50 -9.05 -5.26
C TYR A 81 -9.75 -8.45 -5.92
N ASN A 82 -10.94 -9.01 -5.67
CA ASN A 82 -12.19 -8.42 -6.16
C ASN A 82 -12.46 -7.05 -5.51
N LEU A 83 -12.23 -6.88 -4.21
CA LEU A 83 -12.36 -5.58 -3.52
C LEU A 83 -11.41 -4.52 -4.10
N LEU A 84 -10.17 -4.92 -4.39
CA LEU A 84 -9.21 -4.06 -5.09
C LEU A 84 -9.73 -3.64 -6.48
N LEU A 85 -10.16 -4.62 -7.28
CA LEU A 85 -10.68 -4.36 -8.63
C LEU A 85 -11.94 -3.48 -8.63
N ARG A 86 -12.82 -3.63 -7.63
CA ARG A 86 -13.96 -2.72 -7.41
C ARG A 86 -13.50 -1.30 -7.11
N THR A 87 -12.45 -1.14 -6.30
CA THR A 87 -11.86 0.18 -6.02
C THR A 87 -11.35 0.84 -7.30
N TYR A 88 -10.64 0.09 -8.17
CA TYR A 88 -10.23 0.55 -9.50
C TYR A 88 -11.42 0.93 -10.39
N ALA A 89 -12.45 0.08 -10.43
CA ALA A 89 -13.66 0.35 -11.19
C ALA A 89 -14.38 1.62 -10.73
N LYS A 90 -14.44 1.85 -9.41
CA LYS A 90 -15.07 3.04 -8.83
C LYS A 90 -14.25 4.32 -9.05
N ALA A 91 -12.92 4.19 -9.01
CA ALA A 91 -11.99 5.26 -9.38
C ALA A 91 -11.94 5.56 -10.88
N GLY A 92 -12.58 4.73 -11.72
CA GLY A 92 -12.54 4.94 -13.16
C GLY A 92 -11.17 4.67 -13.79
N LYS A 93 -10.34 3.83 -13.15
CA LYS A 93 -8.96 3.58 -13.57
C LYS A 93 -8.74 2.11 -13.93
N MET A 94 -7.90 1.90 -14.93
CA MET A 94 -7.53 0.55 -15.35
C MET A 94 -6.55 -0.09 -14.34
N PRO A 95 -6.87 -1.26 -13.76
CA PRO A 95 -5.97 -2.06 -12.95
C PRO A 95 -4.95 -2.73 -13.86
N LEU A 96 -3.76 -2.15 -13.94
CA LEU A 96 -2.66 -2.74 -14.69
C LEU A 96 -2.20 -4.02 -13.99
N ILE A 97 -1.93 -5.07 -14.77
CA ILE A 97 -1.26 -6.32 -14.36
C ILE A 97 -1.91 -7.11 -13.19
N VAL A 98 -3.11 -6.76 -12.71
CA VAL A 98 -3.74 -7.45 -11.57
C VAL A 98 -3.99 -8.94 -11.85
N ALA A 99 -4.40 -9.29 -13.07
CA ALA A 99 -4.57 -10.70 -13.46
C ALA A 99 -3.26 -11.51 -13.37
N GLU A 100 -2.14 -10.91 -13.75
CA GLU A 100 -0.82 -11.54 -13.68
C GLU A 100 -0.33 -11.65 -12.22
N ARG A 101 -0.64 -10.66 -11.38
CA ARG A 101 -0.37 -10.70 -9.93
C ARG A 101 -1.16 -11.81 -9.25
N MET A 102 -2.45 -11.97 -9.57
CA MET A 102 -3.28 -13.06 -9.03
C MET A 102 -2.73 -14.45 -9.39
N LYS A 103 -2.30 -14.64 -10.64
CA LYS A 103 -1.63 -15.89 -11.06
C LYS A 103 -0.35 -16.13 -10.27
N THR A 104 0.46 -15.10 -10.08
CA THR A 104 1.71 -15.17 -9.29
C THR A 104 1.44 -15.54 -7.84
N ASP A 105 0.34 -15.04 -7.26
CA ASP A 105 -0.09 -15.34 -5.90
C ASP A 105 -0.90 -16.64 -5.78
N ASN A 106 -0.99 -17.44 -6.86
CA ASN A 106 -1.77 -18.67 -6.92
C ASN A 106 -3.25 -18.48 -6.53
N VAL A 107 -3.80 -17.30 -6.82
CA VAL A 107 -5.20 -16.95 -6.59
C VAL A 107 -6.00 -17.20 -7.86
N GLN A 108 -7.10 -17.95 -7.74
CA GLN A 108 -7.98 -18.20 -8.88
C GLN A 108 -8.76 -16.95 -9.27
N LEU A 109 -8.89 -16.76 -10.59
CA LEU A 109 -9.74 -15.74 -11.19
C LEU A 109 -11.18 -16.29 -11.21
N ASP A 110 -12.10 -15.61 -10.52
CA ASP A 110 -13.52 -15.97 -10.55
C ASP A 110 -14.26 -15.18 -11.64
N GLU A 111 -15.51 -15.57 -11.92
CA GLU A 111 -16.38 -14.87 -12.87
C GLU A 111 -16.50 -13.37 -12.54
N GLU A 112 -16.59 -13.01 -11.26
CA GLU A 112 -16.59 -11.61 -10.83
C GLU A 112 -15.29 -10.89 -11.23
N THR A 113 -14.14 -11.52 -10.99
CA THR A 113 -12.83 -10.97 -11.32
C THR A 113 -12.73 -10.69 -12.82
N HIS A 114 -13.16 -11.63 -13.66
CA HIS A 114 -13.19 -11.46 -15.11
C HIS A 114 -14.11 -10.31 -15.55
N ARG A 115 -15.28 -10.16 -14.92
CA ARG A 115 -16.20 -9.05 -15.19
C ARG A 115 -15.57 -7.70 -14.84
N LEU A 116 -14.94 -7.60 -13.67
CA LEU A 116 -14.29 -6.36 -13.23
C LEU A 116 -13.10 -5.98 -14.13
N LEU A 117 -12.28 -6.95 -14.53
CA LEU A 117 -11.18 -6.72 -15.48
C LEU A 117 -11.67 -6.24 -16.85
N ASN A 118 -12.77 -6.81 -17.36
CA ASN A 118 -13.37 -6.37 -18.62
C ASN A 118 -14.06 -5.00 -18.51
N LEU A 119 -14.64 -4.69 -17.35
CA LEU A 119 -15.22 -3.37 -17.09
C LEU A 119 -14.12 -2.30 -17.08
N THR A 120 -13.03 -2.58 -16.36
CA THR A 120 -11.95 -1.63 -16.13
C THR A 120 -10.96 -1.53 -17.28
N SER A 121 -10.87 -2.51 -18.18
CA SER A 121 -10.03 -2.44 -19.40
C SER A 121 -10.44 -1.34 -20.37
N LYS A 122 -11.68 -0.85 -20.25
CA LYS A 122 -12.22 0.25 -21.07
C LYS A 122 -11.98 1.62 -20.45
N MET A 123 -11.34 1.68 -19.28
CA MET A 123 -11.12 2.90 -18.53
C MET A 123 -9.77 3.51 -18.87
N CYS A 124 -9.61 4.81 -18.59
CA CYS A 124 -8.35 5.50 -18.80
C CYS A 124 -7.26 4.86 -17.92
N VAL A 125 -6.06 4.71 -18.48
CA VAL A 125 -4.86 4.37 -17.70
C VAL A 125 -4.63 5.53 -16.75
N GLY A 126 -4.94 5.33 -15.46
CA GLY A 126 -4.55 6.30 -14.44
C GLY A 126 -3.04 6.41 -14.42
N ASP A 127 -2.51 7.63 -14.25
CA ASP A 127 -1.08 7.98 -14.35
C ASP A 127 -0.15 6.83 -13.91
N ALA A 128 0.38 6.11 -14.89
CA ALA A 128 1.29 4.98 -14.68
C ALA A 128 2.67 5.41 -14.14
N SER A 129 2.88 6.72 -13.95
CA SER A 129 4.19 7.31 -13.64
C SER A 129 4.77 6.94 -12.28
N ARG A 130 4.06 6.22 -11.41
CA ARG A 130 4.55 5.88 -10.06
C ARG A 130 4.73 4.39 -9.76
N ILE A 131 4.32 3.48 -10.66
CA ILE A 131 4.46 2.03 -10.42
C ILE A 131 5.83 1.49 -10.92
N LEU A 132 6.69 2.37 -11.46
CA LEU A 132 8.00 2.02 -12.05
C LEU A 132 9.20 2.68 -11.36
N SER A 133 9.02 3.33 -10.21
CA SER A 133 10.12 3.92 -9.42
C SER A 133 10.39 3.14 -8.15
#